data_AF-A0A847UJH5-F1
#
_entry.id   AF-A0A847UJH5-F1
#
_cell.length_a   1.000
_cell.length_b   1.000
_cell.length_c   1.000
_cell.angle_alpha   90.00
_cell.angle_beta   90.00
_cell.angle_gamma   90.00
#
_symmetry.space_group_name_H-M   'P 1'
#
loop_
_entity.id
_entity.type
_entity.pdbx_description
1 polymer ?
#
loop_
_entity_poly.entity_id
_entity_poly.type
_entity_poly.pdbx_seq_one_letter_code
_entity_poly.pdbx_strand_id
1 'polypeptide(L)' 'GPAVNFFRLGQHEESMSRMSSLMRSGVTVFLCRNALRAFNIPEDGIVPGCAVVPAGVVALIELQQQGCAYIKP' A
#
# COMPACT_ATOMS: atom_id res chain seq x y z
N GLY A 1 -1.51 7.02 6.04
CA GLY A 1 -1.28 6.92 7.51
C GLY A 1 0.03 6.21 7.78
N PRO A 2 0.39 5.97 9.05
CA PRO A 2 1.69 5.40 9.45
C PRO A 2 1.97 3.99 8.91
N ALA A 3 0.94 3.27 8.45
CA ALA A 3 1.09 1.95 7.86
C ALA A 3 2.03 1.88 6.65
N VAL A 4 2.29 3.00 5.95
CA VAL A 4 3.26 3.01 4.83
C VAL A 4 4.69 2.65 5.26
N ASN A 5 5.04 2.79 6.55
CA ASN A 5 6.36 2.42 7.04
C ASN A 5 6.63 0.91 6.93
N PHE A 6 5.60 0.06 6.98
CA PHE A 6 5.75 -1.39 6.79
C PHE A 6 6.13 -1.80 5.37
N PHE A 7 6.04 -0.88 4.42
CA PHE A 7 6.31 -1.13 3.00
C PHE A 7 7.68 -0.60 2.55
N ARG A 8 8.54 -0.18 3.48
CA ARG A 8 9.91 0.23 3.16
C ARG A 8 10.73 -0.99 2.73
N LEU A 9 11.42 -0.83 1.61
CA LEU A 9 12.31 -1.88 1.10
C LEU A 9 13.40 -2.20 2.13
N GLY A 10 13.63 -3.49 2.39
CA GLY A 10 14.74 -3.96 3.22
C GLY A 10 14.58 -3.87 4.74
N GLN A 11 13.44 -3.41 5.28
CA GLN A 11 13.27 -3.32 6.74
C GLN A 11 12.74 -4.59 7.41
N HIS A 12 11.96 -5.43 6.71
CA HIS A 12 11.25 -6.56 7.32
C HIS A 12 11.12 -7.78 6.38
N GLU A 13 12.13 -8.66 6.31
CA GLU A 13 12.15 -9.82 5.41
C GLU A 13 10.90 -10.72 5.48
N GLU A 14 10.42 -11.03 6.70
CA GLU A 14 9.21 -11.86 6.88
C GLU A 14 7.96 -11.16 6.31
N SER A 15 7.82 -9.86 6.57
CA SER A 15 6.70 -9.07 6.06
C SER A 15 6.75 -8.93 4.54
N MET A 16 7.95 -8.84 3.95
CA MET A 16 8.17 -8.82 2.50
C MET A 16 7.74 -10.14 1.86
N SER A 17 8.11 -11.28 2.46
CA SER A 17 7.72 -12.60 1.98
C SER A 17 6.20 -12.78 2.01
N ARG A 18 5.56 -12.40 3.13
CA ARG A 18 4.10 -12.45 3.27
C ARG A 18 3.40 -11.54 2.26
N MET A 19 3.89 -10.31 2.05
CA MET A 19 3.35 -9.38 1.07
C MET A 19 3.46 -9.92 -0.35
N SER A 20 4.62 -10.49 -0.70
CA SER A 20 4.86 -11.09 -2.00
C SER A 20 3.91 -12.27 -2.26
N SER A 21 3.61 -13.06 -1.22
CA SER A 21 2.63 -14.15 -1.31
C SER A 21 1.22 -13.63 -1.58
N LEU A 22 0.79 -12.57 -0.88
CA LEU A 22 -0.52 -11.94 -1.09
C LEU A 22 -0.64 -11.33 -2.49
N MET A 23 0.40 -10.67 -2.98
CA MET A 23 0.41 -10.12 -4.34
C MET A 23 0.29 -11.22 -5.39
N ARG A 24 0.98 -12.35 -5.21
CA ARG A 24 0.84 -13.52 -6.08
C ARG A 24 -0.55 -14.15 -6.03
N SER A 25 -1.29 -14.01 -4.93
CA SER A 25 -2.68 -14.46 -4.83
C SER A 25 -3.70 -13.44 -5.35
N GLY A 26 -3.26 -12.38 -6.03
CA GLY A 26 -4.12 -11.38 -6.64
C GLY A 26 -4.45 -10.17 -5.77
N VAL A 27 -3.82 -10.01 -4.60
CA VAL A 27 -4.00 -8.81 -3.76
C VAL A 27 -3.26 -7.64 -4.39
N THR A 28 -3.99 -6.59 -4.75
CA THR A 28 -3.38 -5.32 -5.15
C THR A 28 -3.19 -4.41 -3.95
N VAL A 29 -1.98 -3.89 -3.77
CA VAL A 29 -1.65 -2.97 -2.66
C VAL A 29 -1.51 -1.55 -3.19
N PHE A 30 -2.38 -0.66 -2.73
CA PHE A 30 -2.29 0.76 -3.03
C PHE A 30 -1.65 1.53 -1.86
N LEU A 31 -0.60 2.29 -2.15
CA LEU A 31 0.06 3.18 -1.20
C LEU A 31 -0.29 4.64 -1.47
N CYS A 32 -0.67 5.36 -0.42
CA CYS A 32 -1.02 6.77 -0.51
C CYS A 32 0.24 7.64 -0.66
N ARG A 33 0.37 8.36 -1.78
CA ARG A 33 1.50 9.28 -2.02
C ARG A 33 1.65 10.34 -0.93
N ASN A 34 0.55 10.91 -0.44
CA ASN A 34 0.58 11.88 0.65
C ASN A 34 1.17 11.28 1.94
N ALA A 35 0.88 10.01 2.22
CA ALA A 35 1.45 9.33 3.36
C ALA A 35 2.95 9.03 3.13
N LEU A 36 3.33 8.54 1.95
CA LEU A 36 4.75 8.32 1.62
C LEU A 36 5.57 9.59 1.81
N ARG A 37 5.09 10.73 1.30
CA ARG A 37 5.71 12.05 1.51
C ARG A 37 5.79 12.44 2.99
N ALA A 38 4.69 12.29 3.73
CA ALA A 38 4.65 12.64 5.16
C ALA A 38 5.62 11.81 6.02
N PHE A 39 5.95 10.58 5.59
CA PHE A 39 6.89 9.70 6.27
C PHE A 39 8.27 9.62 5.59
N ASN A 40 8.57 10.55 4.66
CA ASN A 40 9.84 10.64 3.93
C ASN A 40 10.25 9.30 3.26
N ILE A 41 9.30 8.63 2.63
CA ILE A 41 9.52 7.39 1.89
C ILE A 41 9.47 7.72 0.39
N PRO A 42 10.58 7.55 -0.35
CA PRO A 42 10.58 7.76 -1.79
C PRO A 42 9.89 6.57 -2.49
N GLU A 43 9.33 6.81 -3.69
CA GLU A 43 8.55 5.78 -4.41
C GLU A 43 9.41 4.60 -4.92
N ASP A 44 10.74 4.77 -5.03
CA ASP A 44 11.70 3.70 -5.30
C ASP A 44 12.15 2.95 -4.02
N GLY A 45 11.82 3.49 -2.84
CA GLY A 45 12.12 2.93 -1.52
C GLY A 45 11.02 2.01 -0.97
N ILE A 46 10.05 1.60 -1.80
CA ILE A 46 8.95 0.72 -1.40
C ILE A 46 9.08 -0.69 -1.98
N VAL A 47 8.35 -1.64 -1.40
CA VAL A 47 8.23 -3.01 -1.91
C VAL A 47 7.79 -3.02 -3.40
N PRO A 48 8.51 -3.73 -4.28
CA PRO A 48 8.09 -3.93 -5.67
C PRO A 48 6.70 -4.57 -5.76
N GLY A 49 5.87 -4.11 -6.69
CA GLY A 49 4.50 -4.60 -6.89
C GLY A 49 3.42 -3.79 -6.17
N CYS A 50 3.79 -2.86 -5.29
CA CYS A 50 2.87 -1.84 -4.78
C CYS A 50 2.55 -0.80 -5.86
N ALA A 51 1.29 -0.37 -5.95
CA ALA A 51 0.86 0.75 -6.77
C ALA A 51 0.73 2.02 -5.92
N VAL A 52 1.19 3.17 -6.43
CA VAL A 52 1.08 4.45 -5.72
C VAL A 52 -0.11 5.25 -6.24
N VAL A 53 -1.02 5.61 -5.34
CA VAL A 53 -2.18 6.47 -5.64
C VAL A 53 -1.98 7.89 -5.11
N PRO A 54 -2.54 8.93 -5.77
CA PRO A 54 -2.39 10.31 -5.31
C PRO A 54 -2.87 10.53 -3.87
N ALA A 55 -4.03 9.98 -3.51
CA ALA A 55 -4.59 10.04 -2.17
C ALA A 55 -5.33 8.74 -1.84
N GLY A 56 -4.93 8.06 -0.76
CA GLY A 56 -5.48 6.76 -0.37
C GLY A 56 -6.97 6.81 -0.02
N VAL A 57 -7.44 7.90 0.59
CA VAL A 57 -8.87 8.06 0.90
C VAL A 57 -9.72 8.23 -0.36
N VAL A 58 -9.19 8.89 -1.40
CA VAL A 58 -9.88 9.06 -2.68
C VAL A 58 -10.00 7.72 -3.40
N ALA A 59 -8.90 6.97 -3.52
CA ALA A 59 -8.90 5.63 -4.10
C ALA A 59 -9.85 4.67 -3.37
N LEU A 60 -9.92 4.79 -2.03
CA LEU A 60 -10.86 4.00 -1.22
C LEU A 60 -12.33 4.33 -1.54
N ILE A 61 -12.66 5.61 -1.71
CA ILE A 61 -14.02 6.05 -2.07
C ILE A 61 -14.38 5.55 -3.47
N GLU A 62 -13.47 5.68 -4.44
CA GLU A 62 -13.66 5.20 -5.82
C GLU A 62 -13.93 3.68 -5.86
N LEU A 63 -13.17 2.88 -5.11
CA LEU A 63 -13.39 1.43 -5.01
C LEU A 63 -14.76 1.11 -4.39
N GLN A 64 -15.16 1.82 -3.34
CA GLN A 64 -16.50 1.64 -2.76
C GLN A 64 -17.61 1.99 -3.74
N GLN A 65 -17.45 3.05 -4.53
CA GLN A 65 -18.40 3.43 -5.59
C GLN A 65 -18.49 2.38 -6.70
N GLN A 66 -17.42 1.62 -6.93
CA GLN A 66 -17.38 0.48 -7.85
C GLN A 66 -18.00 -0.80 -7.25
N GLY A 67 -18.52 -0.74 -6.02
CA GLY A 67 -19.19 -1.85 -5.35
C GLY A 67 -18.31 -2.66 -4.41
N CYS A 68 -17.07 -2.24 -4.13
CA CYS A 68 -16.24 -2.90 -3.14
C CYS A 68 -16.72 -2.60 -1.70
N ALA A 69 -16.68 -3.62 -0.83
CA ALA A 69 -16.89 -3.41 0.60
C ALA A 69 -15.67 -2.75 1.25
N TYR A 70 -15.91 -1.84 2.20
CA TYR A 70 -14.86 -1.26 3.04
C TYR A 70 -14.75 -2.01 4.37
N ILE A 71 -13.53 -2.40 4.72
CA ILE A 71 -13.21 -3.01 6.01
C ILE A 71 -12.08 -2.21 6.64
N LYS A 72 -12.30 -1.75 7.88
CA LYS A 72 -11.29 -1.12 8.73
C LYS A 72 -10.99 -2.07 9.89
N PRO A 73 -9.81 -2.72 9.92
CA PRO A 73 -9.40 -3.59 11.02
C PRO A 73 -9.07 -2.79 12.29
#